data_AF-A0A1L7NES0-F1
#
_entry.id   AF-A0A1L7NES0-F1
#
_cell.length_a   1.000
_cell.length_b   1.000
_cell.length_c   1.000
_cell.angle_alpha   90.00
_cell.angle_beta   90.00
_cell.angle_gamma   90.00
#
_symmetry.space_group_name_H-M   'P 1'
#
loop_
_entity.id
_entity.type
_entity.pdbx_description
1 polymer ?
#
loop_
_entity_poly.entity_id
_entity_poly.type
_entity_poly.pdbx_seq_one_letter_code
_entity_poly.pdbx_strand_id
1 'polypeptide(L)'
;MGAGKSEVSKARSELSDYRLLVAERDRRAAAQARTEEQRRQAVADEEGESARQKLELAQGRAAAAESAADGLRGEITRLRNGHRATCDTIATQQRQAGISAVVVLGGLLEEADRMAGDLAEALERSRIAGLSCEAIMRRMQSTK
;
A
#
# COMPACT_ATOMS: atom_id res chain seq x y z
N MET A 1 44.79 6.79 -63.14
CA MET A 1 43.41 6.70 -62.60
C MET A 1 43.18 5.56 -61.57
N GLY A 2 44.21 4.79 -61.15
CA GLY A 2 44.02 3.64 -60.24
C GLY A 2 44.11 3.93 -58.74
N ALA A 3 44.98 4.87 -58.33
CA ALA A 3 45.22 5.15 -56.90
C ALA A 3 43.98 5.68 -56.16
N GLY A 4 43.24 6.63 -56.74
CA GLY A 4 42.04 7.19 -56.11
C GLY A 4 40.91 6.19 -55.90
N LYS A 5 40.78 5.16 -56.75
CA LYS A 5 39.77 4.10 -56.59
C LYS A 5 40.09 3.16 -55.43
N SER A 6 41.38 2.89 -55.21
CA SER A 6 41.86 2.06 -54.09
C SER A 6 41.60 2.74 -52.74
N GLU A 7 41.93 4.03 -52.63
CA GLU A 7 41.70 4.80 -51.40
C GLU A 7 40.21 4.93 -51.06
N VAL A 8 39.34 5.13 -52.07
CA VAL A 8 37.88 5.13 -51.87
C VAL A 8 37.36 3.76 -51.40
N SER A 9 37.94 2.67 -51.90
CA SER A 9 37.60 1.31 -51.46
C SER A 9 37.97 1.06 -50.00
N LYS A 10 39.18 1.47 -49.58
CA LYS A 10 39.64 1.36 -48.19
C LYS A 10 38.76 2.17 -47.24
N ALA A 11 38.50 3.44 -47.57
CA ALA A 11 37.65 4.30 -46.78
C ALA A 11 36.21 3.74 -46.60
N ARG A 12 35.67 3.07 -47.63
CA ARG A 12 34.37 2.38 -47.53
C ARG A 12 34.42 1.18 -46.58
N SER A 13 35.50 0.40 -46.60
CA SER A 13 35.69 -0.73 -45.68
C SER A 13 35.80 -0.23 -44.24
N GLU A 14 36.65 0.75 -43.98
CA GLU A 14 36.84 1.34 -42.66
C GLU A 14 35.53 1.94 -42.10
N LEU A 15 34.74 2.60 -42.96
CA LEU A 15 33.42 3.10 -42.57
C LEU A 15 32.44 1.97 -42.25
N SER A 16 32.48 0.86 -42.99
CA SER A 16 31.66 -0.32 -42.72
C SER A 16 32.04 -0.96 -41.38
N ASP A 17 33.33 -1.14 -41.13
CA ASP A 17 33.86 -1.72 -39.90
C ASP A 17 33.54 -0.84 -38.69
N TYR A 18 33.68 0.47 -38.83
CA TYR A 18 33.29 1.43 -37.79
C TYR A 18 31.78 1.36 -37.47
N ARG A 19 30.92 1.31 -38.50
CA ARG A 19 29.47 1.16 -38.32
C ARG A 19 29.12 -0.14 -37.61
N LEU A 20 29.81 -1.23 -37.93
CA LEU A 20 29.62 -2.50 -37.24
C LEU A 20 30.03 -2.41 -35.77
N LEU A 21 31.17 -1.79 -35.48
CA LEU A 21 31.65 -1.59 -34.11
C LEU A 21 30.70 -0.74 -33.27
N VAL A 22 30.15 0.34 -33.85
CA VAL A 22 29.13 1.18 -33.21
C VAL A 22 27.85 0.38 -32.97
N ALA A 23 27.35 -0.35 -33.97
CA ALA A 23 26.14 -1.17 -33.82
C ALA A 23 26.29 -2.25 -32.75
N GLU A 24 27.46 -2.91 -32.66
CA GLU A 24 27.75 -3.89 -31.61
C GLU A 24 27.84 -3.24 -30.22
N ARG A 25 28.47 -2.07 -30.12
CA ARG A 25 28.49 -1.29 -28.87
C ARG A 25 27.07 -0.95 -28.42
N ASP A 26 26.23 -0.47 -29.33
CA ASP A 26 24.86 -0.06 -29.03
C ASP A 26 24.00 -1.27 -28.63
N ARG A 27 24.17 -2.42 -29.29
CA ARG A 27 23.52 -3.68 -28.89
C ARG A 27 23.90 -4.10 -27.48
N ARG A 28 25.19 -4.04 -27.13
CA ARG A 28 25.68 -4.39 -25.78
C ARG A 28 25.15 -3.42 -24.73
N ALA A 29 25.18 -2.12 -25.02
CA ALA A 29 24.63 -1.10 -24.13
C ALA A 29 23.13 -1.29 -23.91
N ALA A 30 22.36 -1.56 -24.97
CA ALA A 30 20.93 -1.85 -24.88
C ALA A 30 20.64 -3.13 -24.09
N ALA A 31 21.45 -4.18 -24.28
CA ALA A 31 21.32 -5.42 -23.52
C ALA A 31 21.58 -5.19 -22.02
N GLN A 32 22.63 -4.46 -21.67
CA GLN A 32 22.95 -4.10 -20.27
C GLN A 32 21.83 -3.26 -19.64
N ALA A 33 21.29 -2.28 -20.37
CA ALA A 33 20.19 -1.45 -19.90
C ALA A 33 18.93 -2.28 -19.61
N ARG A 34 18.57 -3.21 -20.51
CA ARG A 34 17.43 -4.12 -20.30
C ARG A 34 17.63 -5.07 -19.12
N THR A 35 18.85 -5.58 -18.92
CA THR A 35 19.14 -6.43 -17.75
C THR A 35 18.94 -5.65 -16.45
N GLU A 36 19.41 -4.40 -16.38
CA GLU A 36 19.22 -3.56 -15.20
C GLU A 36 17.75 -3.18 -14.99
N GLU A 37 17.01 -2.91 -16.06
CA GLU A 37 15.57 -2.67 -16.01
C GLU A 37 14.81 -3.89 -15.46
N GLN A 38 15.06 -5.08 -16.01
CA GLN A 38 14.45 -6.33 -15.53
C GLN A 38 14.77 -6.60 -14.06
N ARG A 39 16.01 -6.32 -13.64
CA ARG A 39 16.41 -6.45 -12.23
C ARG A 39 15.62 -5.50 -11.33
N ARG A 40 15.47 -4.23 -11.72
CA ARG A 40 14.68 -3.24 -10.97
C ARG A 40 13.21 -3.60 -10.91
N GLN A 41 12.66 -4.11 -12.01
CA GLN A 41 11.29 -4.56 -12.08
C GLN A 41 11.05 -5.74 -11.14
N ALA A 42 11.93 -6.75 -11.15
CA ALA A 42 11.83 -7.90 -10.25
C ALA A 42 11.83 -7.50 -8.77
N VAL A 43 12.66 -6.53 -8.38
CA VAL A 43 12.67 -5.98 -7.01
C VAL A 43 11.35 -5.27 -6.68
N ALA A 44 10.83 -4.47 -7.61
CA ALA A 44 9.56 -3.78 -7.42
C ALA A 44 8.39 -4.75 -7.32
N ASP A 45 8.38 -5.82 -8.13
CA ASP A 45 7.36 -6.86 -8.12
C ASP A 45 7.38 -7.64 -6.79
N GLU A 46 8.55 -8.06 -6.32
CA GLU A 46 8.69 -8.77 -5.04
C GLU A 46 8.19 -7.94 -3.86
N GLU A 47 8.62 -6.67 -3.78
CA GLU A 47 8.18 -5.77 -2.71
C GLU A 47 6.70 -5.39 -2.85
N GLY A 48 6.18 -5.31 -4.08
CA GLY A 48 4.77 -5.11 -4.37
C GLY A 48 3.91 -6.26 -3.84
N GLU A 49 4.31 -7.51 -4.10
CA GLU A 49 3.62 -8.69 -3.57
C GLU A 49 3.69 -8.75 -2.04
N SER A 50 4.85 -8.43 -1.44
CA SER A 50 4.95 -8.31 0.03
C SER A 50 4.01 -7.25 0.60
N ALA A 51 3.87 -6.11 -0.09
CA ALA A 51 2.95 -5.03 0.30
C ALA A 51 1.49 -5.50 0.26
N ARG A 52 1.09 -6.18 -0.81
CA ARG A 52 -0.27 -6.73 -0.98
C ARG A 52 -0.62 -7.69 0.16
N GLN A 53 0.27 -8.62 0.48
CA GLN A 53 0.06 -9.57 1.58
C GLN A 53 -0.11 -8.88 2.94
N LYS A 54 0.72 -7.86 3.22
CA LYS A 54 0.59 -7.05 4.44
C LYS A 54 -0.75 -6.30 4.49
N LEU A 55 -1.19 -5.79 3.35
CA LEU A 55 -2.46 -5.06 3.24
C LEU A 55 -3.66 -6.00 3.44
N GLU A 56 -3.64 -7.20 2.86
CA GLU A 56 -4.66 -8.23 3.11
C GLU A 56 -4.72 -8.63 4.60
N LEU A 57 -3.56 -8.82 5.24
CA LEU A 57 -3.51 -9.10 6.68
C LEU A 57 -4.09 -7.94 7.51
N ALA A 58 -3.76 -6.70 7.15
CA ALA A 58 -4.29 -5.51 7.81
C ALA A 58 -5.81 -5.40 7.65
N GLN A 59 -6.33 -5.65 6.44
CA GLN A 59 -7.76 -5.70 6.16
C GLN A 59 -8.46 -6.79 6.96
N GLY A 60 -7.87 -7.99 7.06
CA GLY A 60 -8.42 -9.07 7.89
C GLY A 60 -8.50 -8.70 9.38
N ARG A 61 -7.48 -8.01 9.90
CA ARG A 61 -7.50 -7.50 11.28
C ARG A 61 -8.55 -6.41 11.49
N ALA A 62 -8.70 -5.49 10.54
CA ALA A 62 -9.72 -4.45 10.58
C ALA A 62 -11.13 -5.06 10.57
N ALA A 63 -11.39 -6.04 9.69
CA ALA A 63 -12.67 -6.73 9.65
C ALA A 63 -12.98 -7.50 10.94
N ALA A 64 -11.98 -8.15 11.55
CA ALA A 64 -12.15 -8.81 12.85
C ALA A 64 -12.45 -7.82 13.98
N ALA A 65 -11.80 -6.65 13.97
CA ALA A 65 -12.06 -5.58 14.94
C ALA A 65 -13.48 -5.01 14.76
N GLU A 66 -13.91 -4.73 13.53
CA GLU A 66 -15.25 -4.22 13.23
C GLU A 66 -16.34 -5.23 13.66
N SER A 67 -16.13 -6.53 13.38
CA SER A 67 -17.06 -7.57 13.82
C SER A 67 -17.16 -7.66 15.34
N ALA A 68 -16.05 -7.49 16.08
CA ALA A 68 -16.07 -7.45 17.53
C ALA A 68 -16.78 -6.19 18.06
N ALA A 69 -16.57 -5.04 17.41
CA ALA A 69 -17.23 -3.79 17.74
C ALA A 69 -18.74 -3.87 17.52
N ASP A 70 -19.19 -4.45 16.39
CA ASP A 70 -20.60 -4.73 16.12
C ASP A 70 -21.24 -5.63 17.18
N GLY A 71 -20.54 -6.69 17.59
CA GLY A 71 -20.99 -7.56 18.68
C GLY A 71 -21.20 -6.79 19.99
N LEU A 72 -20.24 -5.92 20.35
CA LEU A 72 -20.34 -5.09 21.55
C LEU A 72 -21.50 -4.07 21.45
N ARG A 73 -21.68 -3.42 20.30
CA ARG A 73 -22.81 -2.51 20.04
C ARG A 73 -24.16 -3.23 20.15
N GLY A 74 -24.23 -4.47 19.67
CA GLY A 74 -25.39 -5.35 19.84
C GLY A 74 -25.70 -5.63 21.31
N GLU A 75 -24.69 -5.99 22.10
CA GLU A 75 -24.84 -6.22 23.54
C GLU A 75 -25.24 -4.96 24.31
N ILE A 76 -24.64 -3.80 23.99
CA ILE A 76 -25.03 -2.51 24.57
C ILE A 76 -26.50 -2.19 24.27
N THR A 77 -26.94 -2.44 23.03
CA THR A 77 -28.34 -2.26 22.62
C THR A 77 -29.27 -3.19 23.39
N ARG A 78 -28.90 -4.47 23.54
CA ARG A 78 -29.65 -5.45 24.33
C ARG A 78 -29.79 -4.99 25.79
N LEU A 79 -28.70 -4.55 26.42
CA LEU A 79 -28.69 -4.06 27.80
C LEU A 79 -29.55 -2.80 27.97
N ARG A 80 -29.46 -1.83 27.04
CA ARG A 80 -30.29 -0.61 27.03
C ARG A 80 -31.78 -0.95 26.93
N ASN A 81 -32.15 -1.87 26.05
CA ASN A 81 -33.54 -2.28 25.87
C ASN A 81 -34.07 -3.04 27.09
N GLY A 82 -33.28 -3.96 27.65
CA GLY A 82 -33.61 -4.64 28.90
C GLY A 82 -33.78 -3.68 30.06
N HIS A 83 -32.89 -2.68 30.20
CA HIS A 83 -33.00 -1.67 31.26
C HIS A 83 -34.30 -0.87 31.18
N ARG A 84 -34.70 -0.38 29.99
CA ARG A 84 -36.01 0.30 29.82
C ARG A 84 -37.16 -0.60 30.25
N ALA A 85 -37.17 -1.85 29.79
CA ALA A 85 -38.23 -2.80 30.10
C ALA A 85 -38.43 -3.05 31.61
N THR A 86 -37.35 -3.04 32.40
CA THR A 86 -37.43 -3.31 33.85
C THR A 86 -37.60 -2.04 34.70
N CYS A 87 -37.04 -0.89 34.29
CA CYS A 87 -36.94 0.31 35.13
C CYS A 87 -37.98 1.41 34.85
N ASP A 88 -38.74 1.36 33.76
CA ASP A 88 -39.83 2.32 33.49
C ASP A 88 -40.99 2.23 34.50
N THR A 89 -40.95 1.26 35.41
CA THR A 89 -41.93 1.10 36.49
C THR A 89 -41.64 1.95 37.75
N ILE A 90 -40.45 2.57 37.92
CA ILE A 90 -40.09 3.27 39.18
C ILE A 90 -39.37 4.63 38.95
N ALA A 91 -40.13 5.72 39.10
CA ALA A 91 -39.78 7.13 39.35
C ALA A 91 -39.13 7.99 38.23
N THR A 92 -39.82 9.08 37.87
CA THR A 92 -39.92 9.63 36.49
C THR A 92 -39.17 10.94 36.19
N GLN A 93 -38.30 11.48 37.06
CA GLN A 93 -37.61 12.75 36.74
C GLN A 93 -36.09 12.74 36.92
N GLN A 94 -35.55 12.31 38.07
CA GLN A 94 -34.09 12.24 38.23
C GLN A 94 -33.44 11.12 37.38
N ARG A 95 -34.19 10.05 37.04
CA ARG A 95 -33.71 8.99 36.13
C ARG A 95 -33.68 9.42 34.67
N GLN A 96 -34.60 10.29 34.23
CA GLN A 96 -34.67 10.75 32.83
C GLN A 96 -33.36 11.44 32.40
N ALA A 97 -32.78 12.26 33.28
CA ALA A 97 -31.50 12.95 33.05
C ALA A 97 -30.30 11.97 33.04
N GLY A 98 -30.30 10.97 33.91
CA GLY A 98 -29.26 9.92 33.93
C GLY A 98 -29.31 9.00 32.69
N ILE A 99 -30.50 8.64 32.22
CA ILE A 99 -30.70 7.88 30.97
C ILE A 99 -30.22 8.71 29.78
N SER A 100 -30.50 10.02 29.76
CA SER A 100 -30.00 10.95 28.73
C SER A 100 -28.47 10.96 28.65
N ALA A 101 -27.76 11.00 29.78
CA ALA A 101 -26.30 10.97 29.80
C ALA A 101 -25.72 9.64 29.28
N VAL A 102 -26.30 8.48 29.65
CA VAL A 102 -25.84 7.16 29.20
C VAL A 102 -26.09 6.93 27.70
N VAL A 103 -27.20 7.46 27.17
CA VAL A 103 -27.48 7.40 25.73
C VAL A 103 -26.47 8.23 24.95
N VAL A 104 -26.23 9.49 25.36
CA VAL A 104 -25.27 10.39 24.69
C VAL A 104 -23.84 9.88 24.81
N LEU A 105 -23.37 9.51 26.00
CA LEU A 105 -22.00 9.03 26.21
C LEU A 105 -21.72 7.73 25.45
N GLY A 106 -22.69 6.81 25.38
CA GLY A 106 -22.51 5.61 24.58
C GLY A 106 -22.55 5.88 23.07
N GLY A 107 -23.38 6.83 22.60
CA GLY A 107 -23.34 7.26 21.20
C GLY A 107 -22.01 7.89 20.81
N LEU A 108 -21.46 8.76 21.67
CA LEU A 108 -20.12 9.35 21.48
C LEU A 108 -19.02 8.28 21.48
N LEU A 109 -19.11 7.28 22.36
CA LEU A 109 -18.17 6.16 22.40
C LEU A 109 -18.22 5.34 21.10
N GLU A 110 -19.42 5.03 20.61
CA GLU A 110 -19.61 4.30 19.34
C GLU A 110 -19.03 5.06 18.14
N GLU A 111 -19.20 6.39 18.11
CA GLU A 111 -18.67 7.23 17.02
C GLU A 111 -17.16 7.45 17.12
N ALA A 112 -16.63 7.60 18.34
CA ALA A 112 -15.19 7.67 18.58
C ALA A 112 -14.48 6.36 18.21
N ASP A 113 -15.06 5.21 18.56
CA ASP A 113 -14.53 3.89 18.22
C ASP A 113 -14.47 3.68 16.70
N ARG A 114 -15.56 4.02 15.99
CA ARG A 114 -15.61 3.95 14.52
C ARG A 114 -14.55 4.84 13.87
N MET A 115 -14.46 6.10 14.31
CA MET A 115 -13.45 7.04 13.81
C MET A 115 -12.03 6.56 14.09
N ALA A 116 -11.77 5.98 15.26
CA ALA A 116 -10.47 5.39 15.58
C ALA A 116 -10.15 4.21 14.64
N GLY A 117 -11.14 3.39 14.29
CA GLY A 117 -11.03 2.32 13.30
C GLY A 117 -10.65 2.83 11.90
N ASP A 118 -11.39 3.82 11.40
CA ASP A 118 -11.13 4.43 10.07
C ASP A 118 -9.72 5.03 9.99
N LEU A 119 -9.30 5.73 11.04
CA LEU A 119 -7.95 6.30 11.14
C LEU A 119 -6.88 5.20 11.19
N ALA A 120 -7.10 4.14 11.97
CA ALA A 120 -6.16 3.02 12.06
C ALA A 120 -5.99 2.34 10.70
N GLU A 121 -7.07 2.12 9.96
CA GLU A 121 -7.01 1.55 8.62
C GLU A 121 -6.22 2.44 7.65
N ALA A 122 -6.53 3.74 7.61
CA ALA A 122 -5.86 4.68 6.73
C ALA A 122 -4.36 4.81 7.03
N LEU A 123 -4.00 4.85 8.32
CA LEU A 123 -2.61 4.94 8.77
C LEU A 123 -1.84 3.66 8.45
N GLU A 124 -2.43 2.48 8.68
CA GLU A 124 -1.75 1.22 8.39
C GLU A 124 -1.52 1.03 6.89
N ARG A 125 -2.50 1.38 6.04
CA ARG A 125 -2.33 1.40 4.57
C ARG A 125 -1.19 2.32 4.16
N SER A 126 -1.15 3.53 4.71
CA SER A 126 -0.11 4.53 4.42
C SER A 126 1.27 4.05 4.88
N ARG A 127 1.35 3.42 6.05
CA ARG A 127 2.58 2.85 6.61
C ARG A 127 3.12 1.72 5.75
N ILE A 128 2.26 0.80 5.31
CA ILE A 128 2.65 -0.30 4.43
C ILE A 128 3.21 0.25 3.11
N ALA A 129 2.53 1.21 2.49
CA ALA A 129 3.00 1.84 1.26
C ALA A 129 4.36 2.53 1.45
N GLY A 130 4.53 3.31 2.52
CA GLY A 130 5.79 3.97 2.85
C GLY A 130 6.95 2.99 3.04
N LEU A 131 6.73 1.92 3.81
CA LEU A 131 7.76 0.90 4.06
C LEU A 131 8.15 0.15 2.77
N SER A 132 7.19 -0.14 1.90
CA SER A 132 7.47 -0.76 0.61
C SER A 132 8.28 0.16 -0.31
N CYS A 133 7.95 1.46 -0.35
CA CYS A 133 8.75 2.44 -1.10
C CYS A 133 10.19 2.53 -0.58
N GLU A 134 10.38 2.59 0.74
CA GLU A 134 11.72 2.59 1.35
C GLU A 134 12.50 1.31 1.06
N ALA A 135 11.84 0.15 1.11
CA ALA A 135 12.46 -1.15 0.82
C ALA A 135 12.95 -1.24 -0.62
N ILE A 136 12.12 -0.83 -1.58
CA ILE A 136 12.48 -0.75 -3.01
C ILE A 136 13.70 0.15 -3.19
N MET A 137 13.66 1.37 -2.65
CA MET A 137 14.76 2.33 -2.78
C MET A 137 16.06 1.80 -2.15
N ARG A 138 15.98 1.17 -0.97
CA ARG A 138 17.14 0.57 -0.30
C ARG A 138 17.73 -0.58 -1.13
N ARG A 139 16.91 -1.47 -1.67
CA ARG A 139 17.38 -2.58 -2.53
C ARG A 139 17.97 -2.09 -3.85
N MET A 140 17.40 -1.05 -4.45
CA MET A 140 17.94 -0.42 -5.66
C MET A 140 19.32 0.22 -5.40
N GLN A 141 19.54 0.80 -4.22
CA GLN A 141 20.81 1.45 -3.84
C GLN A 141 21.90 0.46 -3.41
N SER A 142 21.53 -0.65 -2.75
CA SER A 142 22.48 -1.65 -2.21
C SER A 142 23.21 -2.48 -3.27
N THR A 143 22.92 -2.27 -4.56
CA THR A 143 23.49 -3.02 -5.68
C THR A 143 24.47 -2.21 -6.54
N LYS A 144 24.85 -1.01 -6.12
CA LYS A 144 26.04 -0.30 -6.60
C LYS A 144 27.29 -0.81 -5.89
#